data_AF-A0A944F9U1-F1
#
_entry.id   AF-A0A944F9U1-F1
#
_cell.length_a   1.000
_cell.length_b   1.000
_cell.length_c   1.000
_cell.angle_alpha   90.00
_cell.angle_beta   90.00
_cell.angle_gamma   90.00
#
_symmetry.space_group_name_H-M   'P 1'
#
loop_
_entity.id
_entity.type
_entity.pdbx_description
1 polymer ?
#
loop_
_entity_poly.entity_id
_entity_poly.type
_entity_poly.pdbx_seq_one_letter_code
_entity_poly.pdbx_strand_id
1 'polypeptide(L)' 'MAATTAHYRVGDIVTGISYVPPEDHHREQPEEITGKVVQVGAGWAGVDADRAYVWVRLANGRERQALVRDIQRVES' A
#
# COMPACT_ATOMS: atom_id res chain seq x y z
N MET A 1 15.04 19.48 -4.87
CA MET A 1 13.72 18.98 -5.31
C MET A 1 13.16 18.18 -4.17
N ALA A 2 12.04 18.62 -3.57
CA ALA A 2 11.44 17.93 -2.44
C ALA A 2 10.90 16.58 -2.93
N ALA A 3 11.32 15.49 -2.28
CA ALA A 3 10.76 14.17 -2.55
C ALA A 3 9.26 14.24 -2.30
N THR A 4 8.45 13.88 -3.31
CA THR A 4 7.01 13.66 -3.11
C THR A 4 6.87 12.47 -2.17
N THR A 5 6.80 12.76 -0.88
CA THR A 5 6.41 11.80 0.15
C THR A 5 5.07 11.21 -0.24
N ALA A 6 5.00 9.87 -0.34
CA ALA A 6 3.76 9.14 -0.60
C ALA A 6 2.62 9.73 0.26
N HIS A 7 1.46 9.97 -0.34
CA HIS A 7 0.34 10.72 0.24
C HIS A 7 -0.29 10.11 1.51
N TYR A 8 0.20 8.94 1.93
CA TYR A 8 -0.30 8.15 3.07
C TYR A 8 0.61 8.27 4.29
N ARG A 9 0.00 8.18 5.46
CA ARG A 9 0.67 8.18 6.77
C ARG A 9 0.33 6.90 7.52
N VAL A 10 1.25 6.46 8.36
CA VAL A 10 0.94 5.44 9.37
C VAL A 10 -0.23 5.94 10.21
N GLY A 11 -1.28 5.14 10.31
CA GLY A 11 -2.53 5.59 10.94
C GLY A 11 -3.73 5.59 10.02
N ASP A 12 -3.52 5.91 8.74
CA ASP A 12 -4.60 6.09 7.77
C ASP A 12 -5.39 4.79 7.56
N ILE A 13 -6.70 4.92 7.44
CA ILE A 13 -7.56 3.83 6.97
C ILE A 13 -7.65 3.92 5.45
N VAL A 14 -7.37 2.80 4.78
CA VAL A 14 -7.35 2.70 3.32
C VAL A 14 -8.16 1.50 2.85
N THR A 15 -8.65 1.58 1.63
CA THR A 15 -9.31 0.48 0.91
C THR A 15 -8.81 0.41 -0.53
N GLY A 16 -8.81 -0.78 -1.12
CA GLY A 16 -8.36 -1.00 -2.50
C GLY A 16 -7.92 -2.43 -2.75
N ILE A 17 -6.95 -2.61 -3.65
CA ILE A 17 -6.43 -3.92 -4.03
C ILE A 17 -5.01 -4.11 -3.48
N SER A 18 -4.74 -5.29 -2.92
CA SER A 18 -3.39 -5.65 -2.47
C SER A 18 -2.43 -5.85 -3.65
N TYR A 19 -1.17 -5.53 -3.41
CA TYR A 19 -0.08 -5.83 -4.32
C TYR A 19 0.53 -7.19 -3.98
N VAL A 20 0.72 -8.01 -5.00
CA VAL A 20 1.51 -9.25 -4.91
C VAL A 20 2.73 -9.08 -5.82
N PRO A 21 3.96 -9.25 -5.30
CA PRO A 21 5.17 -9.25 -6.11
C PRO A 21 5.12 -10.36 -7.19
N PRO A 22 5.65 -10.14 -8.41
CA PRO A 22 5.63 -11.12 -9.49
C PRO A 22 6.14 -12.51 -9.10
N GLU A 23 7.16 -12.57 -8.23
CA GLU A 23 7.72 -13.80 -7.70
C GLU A 23 6.69 -14.66 -6.94
N ASP A 24 5.67 -14.05 -6.35
CA ASP A 24 4.66 -14.71 -5.52
C ASP A 24 3.33 -14.97 -6.24
N HIS A 25 3.18 -14.56 -7.51
CA HIS A 25 1.93 -14.75 -8.29
C HIS A 25 1.50 -16.22 -8.44
N HIS A 26 2.44 -17.15 -8.29
CA HIS A 26 2.15 -18.59 -8.33
C HIS A 26 1.53 -19.13 -7.04
N ARG A 27 1.54 -18.34 -5.95
CA ARG A 27 1.03 -18.73 -4.60
C ARG A 27 -0.09 -17.84 -4.13
N GLU A 28 -0.04 -16.56 -4.48
CA GLU A 28 -0.96 -15.55 -3.99
C GLU A 28 -1.53 -14.74 -5.14
N GLN A 29 -2.77 -14.26 -4.97
CA GLN A 29 -3.42 -13.35 -5.90
C GLN A 29 -3.74 -12.04 -5.19
N PRO A 30 -3.75 -10.91 -5.91
CA PRO A 30 -4.29 -9.65 -5.41
C PRO A 30 -5.70 -9.86 -4.83
N GLU A 31 -5.97 -9.24 -3.69
CA GLU A 31 -7.26 -9.33 -3.00
C GLU A 31 -7.74 -7.93 -2.60
N GLU A 32 -9.06 -7.76 -2.49
CA GLU A 32 -9.63 -6.55 -1.91
C GLU A 32 -9.23 -6.45 -0.44
N ILE A 33 -8.79 -5.25 -0.05
CA ILE A 33 -8.33 -4.96 1.30
C ILE A 33 -9.02 -3.73 1.85
N THR A 34 -9.28 -3.74 3.14
CA THR A 34 -9.58 -2.55 3.93
C THR A 34 -8.86 -2.67 5.26
N GLY A 35 -8.10 -1.65 5.63
CA GLY A 35 -7.28 -1.72 6.82
C GLY A 35 -6.49 -0.46 7.11
N LYS A 36 -5.61 -0.56 8.10
CA LYS A 36 -4.82 0.56 8.59
C LYS A 36 -3.40 0.52 8.03
N VAL A 37 -2.91 1.64 7.53
CA VAL A 37 -1.49 1.78 7.14
C VAL A 37 -0.62 1.65 8.39
N VAL A 38 0.27 0.66 8.39
CA VAL A 38 1.22 0.39 9.48
C VAL A 38 2.65 0.72 9.11
N GLN A 39 2.97 0.77 7.81
CA GLN A 39 4.27 1.17 7.30
C GLN A 39 4.12 1.82 5.93
N VAL A 40 4.88 2.87 5.67
CA VAL A 40 5.00 3.49 4.35
C VAL A 40 6.35 3.06 3.77
N GLY A 41 6.34 2.39 2.63
CA GLY A 41 7.55 2.03 1.92
C GLY A 41 8.21 3.24 1.29
N ALA A 42 9.54 3.26 1.29
CA ALA A 42 10.28 4.22 0.50
C ALA A 42 10.18 3.81 -0.98
N GLY A 43 9.36 4.51 -1.76
CA GLY A 43 9.59 4.56 -3.20
C GLY A 43 10.99 5.12 -3.45
N TRP A 44 11.73 4.58 -4.42
CA TRP A 44 13.03 5.17 -4.79
C TRP A 44 12.80 6.60 -5.26
N ALA A 45 13.37 7.56 -4.52
CA ALA A 45 13.23 8.97 -4.82
C ALA A 45 13.71 9.25 -6.25
N GLY A 46 12.77 9.60 -7.13
CA GLY A 46 13.05 10.03 -8.50
C GLY A 46 12.66 9.07 -9.61
N VAL A 47 12.18 7.86 -9.34
CA VAL A 47 11.83 6.90 -10.42
C VAL A 47 10.33 6.68 -10.59
N ASP A 48 9.51 6.52 -9.54
CA ASP A 48 8.04 6.34 -9.72
C ASP A 48 7.28 6.49 -8.38
N ALA A 49 6.64 7.64 -8.14
CA ALA A 49 5.81 7.85 -6.95
C ALA A 49 4.53 7.00 -6.96
N ASP A 50 4.08 6.58 -8.14
CA ASP A 50 2.96 5.68 -8.40
C ASP A 50 3.29 4.20 -8.13
N ARG A 51 4.58 3.83 -8.05
CA ARG A 51 5.05 2.50 -7.63
C ARG A 51 5.44 2.41 -6.15
N ALA A 52 5.27 3.49 -5.40
CA ALA A 52 5.41 3.42 -3.95
C ALA A 52 4.36 2.46 -3.37
N TYR A 53 4.73 1.73 -2.33
CA TYR A 53 3.87 0.78 -1.64
C TYR A 53 3.76 1.10 -0.16
N VAL A 54 2.66 0.67 0.44
CA VAL A 54 2.41 0.73 1.88
C VAL A 54 2.10 -0.68 2.39
N TRP A 55 2.29 -0.90 3.68
CA TRP A 55 1.77 -2.08 4.37
C TRP A 55 0.49 -1.70 5.10
N VAL A 56 -0.55 -2.48 4.84
CA VAL A 56 -1.89 -2.33 5.40
C VAL A 56 -2.17 -3.51 6.31
N ARG A 57 -2.46 -3.25 7.58
CA ARG A 57 -2.94 -4.26 8.51
C ARG A 57 -4.45 -4.35 8.44
N LEU A 58 -4.94 -5.54 8.08
CA LEU A 58 -6.35 -5.87 7.95
C LEU A 58 -6.98 -6.13 9.33
N ALA A 59 -8.30 -6.16 9.40
CA ALA A 59 -9.05 -6.42 10.64
C ALA A 59 -8.74 -7.81 11.25
N ASN A 60 -8.37 -8.79 10.42
CA ASN A 60 -7.95 -10.13 10.87
C ASN A 60 -6.48 -10.20 11.34
N GLY A 61 -5.78 -9.06 11.40
CA GLY A 61 -4.39 -8.96 11.83
C GLY A 61 -3.36 -9.29 10.75
N ARG A 62 -3.75 -9.81 9.57
CA ARG A 62 -2.85 -10.01 8.44
C ARG A 62 -2.37 -8.67 7.90
N GLU A 63 -1.16 -8.66 7.36
CA GLU A 63 -0.60 -7.51 6.67
C GLU A 63 -0.51 -7.79 5.18
N ARG A 64 -0.90 -6.79 4.38
CA ARG A 64 -0.80 -6.83 2.92
C ARG A 64 -0.07 -5.61 2.42
N GLN A 65 0.77 -5.82 1.41
CA GLN A 65 1.33 -4.70 0.65
C GLN A 65 0.25 -4.17 -0.30
N ALA A 66 0.31 -2.89 -0.59
CA ALA A 66 -0.55 -2.27 -1.59
C ALA A 66 0.20 -1.12 -2.25
N LEU A 67 0.03 -0.98 -3.57
CA LEU A 67 0.56 0.18 -4.29
C LEU A 67 -0.29 1.40 -3.96
N VAL A 68 0.36 2.55 -3.77
CA VAL A 68 -0.27 3.84 -3.47
C VAL A 68 -1.33 4.22 -4.52
N ARG A 69 -1.15 3.81 -5.77
CA ARG A 69 -2.11 4.05 -6.88
C ARG A 69 -3.34 3.15 -6.86
N ASP A 70 -3.28 2.00 -6.19
CA ASP A 70 -4.33 0.96 -6.19
C ASP A 70 -5.16 0.98 -4.91
N ILE A 71 -4.95 1.99 -4.06
CA ILE A 71 -5.69 2.22 -2.82
C ILE A 71 -6.17 3.66 -2.73
N GLN A 72 -7.15 3.88 -1.87
CA GLN A 72 -7.66 5.21 -1.52
C GLN A 72 -7.86 5.31 -0.01
N ARG A 73 -7.72 6.53 0.53
CA ARG A 73 -8.03 6.78 1.94
C ARG A 73 -9.55 6.72 2.12
N VAL A 74 -10.00 6.08 3.19
CA VAL A 74 -11.40 6.13 3.62
C VAL A 74 -11.56 7.41 4.43
N GLU A 75 -12.33 8.36 3.92
CA GLU A 75 -12.73 9.54 4.69
C GLU A 75 -13.78 9.10 5.73
N SER A 76 -13.59 9.50 6.98
CA SER A 76 -14.56 9.29 8.07
C SER A 76 -15.46 10.51 8.23
#